data_AF-A0A353CEE5-F1
#
_entry.id   AF-A0A353CEE5-F1
#
_cell.length_a   1.000
_cell.length_b   1.000
_cell.length_c   1.000
_cell.angle_alpha   90.00
_cell.angle_beta   90.00
_cell.angle_gamma   90.00
#
_symmetry.space_group_name_H-M   'P 1'
#
loop_
_entity.id
_entity.type
_entity.pdbx_description
1 polymer ?
#
loop_
_entity_poly.entity_id
_entity_poly.type
_entity_poly.pdbx_seq_one_letter_code
_entity_poly.pdbx_strand_id
1 'polypeptide(L)'
;MALRSAKGKRSKEPHQLYLGVDGGGTKTHIAVMNASEKVICEGSSGPSNPLRVGVETAVNNIVKAVNDACDEGGVSRGDIAAATLGLAGVRRADLKQRVRESFVERLRIRRTLVVTDAEIALYATTMGKPGLVVIAGTGSVCLGMNAGGEIAISGGWGPLAGDEGGGVGIAQTALHAVAKASDGRGIATILSDRASEYF
;
A
#
# COMPACT_ATOMS: atom_id res chain seq x y z
N MET A 1 37.28 -48.00 5.38
CA MET A 1 35.88 -47.95 4.91
C MET A 1 35.34 -46.55 5.19
N ALA A 2 35.49 -45.63 4.24
CA ALA A 2 35.18 -44.21 4.41
C ALA A 2 34.00 -43.83 3.51
N LEU A 3 32.86 -43.47 4.11
CA LEU A 3 31.72 -42.87 3.42
C LEU A 3 31.68 -41.39 3.79
N ARG A 4 32.26 -40.54 2.94
CA ARG A 4 32.00 -39.10 2.96
C ARG A 4 30.78 -38.85 2.07
N SER A 5 29.68 -38.52 2.73
CA SER A 5 28.44 -38.04 2.11
C SER A 5 28.71 -36.78 1.30
N ALA A 6 28.34 -36.83 0.02
CA ALA A 6 28.40 -35.72 -0.91
C ALA A 6 27.34 -34.68 -0.52
N LYS A 7 27.76 -33.56 0.08
CA LYS A 7 26.93 -32.37 0.21
C LYS A 7 26.59 -31.86 -1.20
N GLY A 8 25.30 -31.89 -1.54
CA GLY A 8 24.77 -31.33 -2.77
C GLY A 8 25.22 -29.88 -2.95
N LYS A 9 25.79 -29.58 -4.13
CA LYS A 9 26.13 -28.22 -4.54
C LYS A 9 24.83 -27.43 -4.69
N ARG A 10 24.54 -26.49 -3.78
CA ARG A 10 23.57 -25.42 -4.03
C ARG A 10 24.03 -24.63 -5.27
N SER A 11 23.17 -24.51 -6.26
CA SER A 11 23.40 -23.70 -7.47
C SER A 11 23.65 -22.24 -7.09
N LYS A 12 24.77 -21.68 -7.57
CA LYS A 12 25.18 -20.27 -7.37
C LYS A 12 24.48 -19.33 -8.36
N GLU A 13 23.16 -19.35 -8.45
CA GLU A 13 22.49 -18.14 -8.91
C GLU A 13 22.29 -17.27 -7.66
N PRO A 14 22.66 -15.97 -7.69
CA PRO A 14 22.29 -15.10 -6.59
C PRO A 14 20.76 -15.08 -6.55
N HIS A 15 20.17 -15.68 -5.51
CA HIS A 15 18.74 -15.63 -5.26
C HIS A 15 18.35 -14.17 -5.04
N GLN A 16 18.10 -13.43 -6.12
CA GLN A 16 17.61 -12.06 -6.03
C GLN A 16 16.09 -12.13 -5.86
N LEU A 17 15.66 -11.81 -4.66
CA LEU A 17 14.25 -11.63 -4.35
C LEU A 17 13.89 -10.14 -4.42
N TYR A 18 12.64 -9.85 -4.75
CA TYR A 18 12.10 -8.51 -4.86
C TYR A 18 10.86 -8.40 -3.98
N LEU A 19 10.78 -7.35 -3.18
CA LEU A 19 9.68 -7.07 -2.28
C LEU A 19 8.76 -6.00 -2.88
N GLY A 20 7.48 -6.31 -3.02
CA GLY A 20 6.41 -5.34 -3.25
C GLY A 20 5.58 -5.15 -1.99
N VAL A 21 5.20 -3.91 -1.70
CA VAL A 21 4.32 -3.56 -0.57
C VAL A 21 3.19 -2.66 -1.07
N ASP A 22 1.96 -3.01 -0.72
CA ASP A 22 0.75 -2.20 -0.89
C ASP A 22 0.21 -1.85 0.50
N GLY A 23 0.37 -0.59 0.89
CA GLY A 23 0.10 -0.10 2.23
C GLY A 23 -0.96 0.99 2.27
N GLY A 24 -2.11 0.69 2.89
CA GLY A 24 -3.25 1.59 2.96
C GLY A 24 -3.59 2.08 4.37
N GLY A 25 -4.74 2.77 4.46
CA GLY A 25 -5.29 3.25 5.73
C GLY A 25 -5.87 2.16 6.65
N THR A 26 -6.08 0.94 6.12
CA THR A 26 -6.72 -0.17 6.84
C THR A 26 -5.78 -1.36 7.03
N LYS A 27 -5.01 -1.72 6.00
CA LYS A 27 -4.13 -2.89 5.99
C LYS A 27 -2.86 -2.62 5.20
N THR A 28 -1.86 -3.45 5.42
CA THR A 28 -0.67 -3.60 4.58
C THR A 28 -0.65 -4.99 3.99
N HIS A 29 -0.33 -5.11 2.71
CA HIS A 29 -0.05 -6.37 2.03
C HIS A 29 1.35 -6.34 1.44
N ILE A 30 2.07 -7.46 1.51
CA ILE A 30 3.41 -7.59 0.94
C ILE A 30 3.47 -8.87 0.10
N ALA A 31 4.30 -8.85 -0.92
CA ALA A 31 4.68 -10.04 -1.69
C ALA A 31 6.19 -10.03 -1.95
N VAL A 32 6.84 -11.18 -1.76
CA VAL A 32 8.23 -11.40 -2.13
C VAL A 32 8.25 -12.33 -3.33
N MET A 33 8.87 -11.90 -4.43
CA MET A 33 8.97 -12.67 -5.68
C MET A 33 10.42 -12.88 -6.11
N ASN A 34 10.67 -13.90 -6.93
CA ASN A 34 11.98 -14.12 -7.55
C ASN A 34 12.07 -13.43 -8.94
N ALA A 35 13.23 -13.53 -9.58
CA ALA A 35 13.47 -12.98 -10.93
C ALA A 35 12.65 -13.63 -12.05
N SER A 36 12.00 -14.77 -11.79
CA SER A 36 11.06 -15.42 -12.73
C SER A 36 9.61 -15.03 -12.43
N GLU A 37 9.38 -13.94 -11.69
CA GLU A 37 8.06 -13.41 -11.31
C GLU A 37 7.21 -14.38 -10.46
N LYS A 38 7.83 -15.42 -9.91
CA LYS A 38 7.16 -16.34 -9.00
C LYS A 38 7.13 -15.75 -7.60
N VAL A 39 5.93 -15.59 -7.05
CA VAL A 39 5.71 -15.25 -5.63
C VAL A 39 6.20 -16.40 -4.75
N ILE A 40 7.07 -16.08 -3.79
CA ILE A 40 7.70 -17.00 -2.85
C ILE A 40 6.96 -16.99 -1.51
N CYS A 41 6.60 -15.80 -1.03
CA CYS A 41 5.75 -15.63 0.14
C CYS A 41 4.99 -14.31 0.08
N GLU A 42 3.88 -14.26 0.82
CA GLU A 42 3.01 -13.09 0.98
C GLU A 42 2.69 -12.91 2.46
N GLY A 43 2.33 -11.70 2.84
CA GLY A 43 2.02 -11.38 4.22
C GLY A 43 1.12 -10.16 4.35
N SER A 44 0.51 -10.01 5.52
CA SER A 44 -0.28 -8.83 5.82
C SER A 44 -0.13 -8.39 7.26
N SER A 45 -0.41 -7.11 7.50
CA SER A 45 -0.36 -6.49 8.82
C SER A 45 -1.32 -5.29 8.88
N GLY A 46 -1.28 -4.56 9.99
CA GLY A 46 -2.04 -3.34 10.21
C GLY A 46 -1.76 -2.24 9.20
N PRO A 47 -2.42 -1.08 9.34
CA PRO A 47 -2.34 0.03 8.39
C PRO A 47 -0.94 0.64 8.29
N SER A 48 -0.55 1.10 7.10
CA SER A 48 0.76 1.72 6.85
C SER A 48 0.69 3.05 6.09
N ASN A 49 -0.48 3.71 6.08
CA ASN A 49 -0.57 5.12 5.70
C ASN A 49 0.09 6.01 6.78
N PRO A 50 1.27 6.63 6.53
CA PRO A 50 2.00 7.37 7.53
C PRO A 50 1.33 8.69 7.95
N LEU A 51 0.40 9.23 7.14
CA LEU A 51 -0.41 10.39 7.54
C LEU A 51 -1.50 10.02 8.55
N ARG A 52 -1.89 8.74 8.62
CA ARG A 52 -2.92 8.24 9.54
C ARG A 52 -2.33 7.70 10.84
N VAL A 53 -1.23 6.95 10.76
CA VAL A 53 -0.65 6.24 11.93
C VAL A 53 0.74 6.71 12.33
N GLY A 54 1.33 7.65 11.59
CA GLY A 54 2.72 8.08 11.76
C GLY A 54 3.72 7.15 11.04
N VAL A 55 4.90 7.69 10.72
CA VAL A 55 5.95 6.98 9.98
C VAL A 55 6.41 5.72 10.71
N GLU A 56 6.68 5.82 12.01
CA GLU A 56 7.21 4.69 12.78
C GLU A 56 6.24 3.52 12.85
N THR A 57 4.96 3.78 13.15
CA THR A 57 3.91 2.75 13.16
C THR A 57 3.73 2.13 11.78
N ALA A 58 3.70 2.96 10.72
CA ALA A 58 3.54 2.48 9.36
C ALA A 58 4.69 1.53 8.96
N VAL A 59 5.93 1.93 9.20
CA VAL A 59 7.10 1.11 8.90
C VAL A 59 7.14 -0.15 9.77
N ASN A 60 6.80 -0.06 11.06
CA ASN A 60 6.72 -1.24 11.93
C ASN A 60 5.71 -2.27 11.41
N ASN A 61 4.55 -1.82 10.91
CA ASN A 61 3.56 -2.73 10.32
C ASN A 61 4.07 -3.38 9.03
N ILE A 62 4.78 -2.65 8.17
CA ILE A 62 5.43 -3.21 6.98
C ILE A 62 6.48 -4.24 7.37
N VAL A 63 7.38 -3.90 8.30
CA VAL A 63 8.46 -4.79 8.76
C VAL A 63 7.89 -6.04 9.41
N LYS A 64 6.82 -5.93 10.19
CA LYS A 64 6.10 -7.08 10.73
C LYS A 64 5.60 -8.00 9.61
N ALA A 65 4.89 -7.46 8.62
CA ALA A 65 4.38 -8.25 7.49
C ALA A 65 5.51 -8.96 6.73
N VAL A 66 6.64 -8.28 6.52
CA VAL A 66 7.81 -8.86 5.85
C VAL A 66 8.44 -9.97 6.68
N ASN A 67 8.64 -9.77 7.98
CA ASN A 67 9.25 -10.76 8.86
C ASN A 67 8.37 -12.02 8.93
N ASP A 68 7.08 -11.86 9.22
CA ASP A 68 6.15 -12.98 9.35
C ASP A 68 6.12 -13.82 8.06
N ALA A 69 5.98 -13.18 6.90
CA ALA A 69 5.97 -13.87 5.60
C ALA A 69 7.31 -14.53 5.25
N CYS A 70 8.43 -13.89 5.58
CA CYS A 70 9.75 -14.47 5.32
C CYS A 70 10.01 -15.68 6.22
N ASP A 71 9.63 -15.60 7.49
CA ASP A 71 9.82 -16.69 8.45
C ASP A 71 8.91 -17.89 8.09
N GLU A 72 7.65 -17.66 7.71
CA GLU A 72 6.74 -18.70 7.21
C GLU A 72 7.21 -19.30 5.87
N GLY A 73 7.72 -18.45 4.97
CA GLY A 73 8.21 -18.86 3.65
C GLY A 73 9.62 -19.47 3.64
N GLY A 74 10.32 -19.49 4.78
CA GLY A 74 11.71 -19.95 4.87
C GLY A 74 12.69 -19.10 4.05
N VAL A 75 12.40 -17.81 3.88
CA VAL A 75 13.16 -16.85 3.08
C VAL A 75 14.03 -15.97 3.96
N SER A 76 15.30 -15.78 3.59
CA SER A 76 16.13 -14.77 4.25
C SER A 76 15.81 -13.38 3.71
N ARG A 77 15.58 -12.42 4.61
CA ARG A 77 15.44 -11.00 4.23
C ARG A 77 16.70 -10.47 3.53
N GLY A 78 17.87 -11.06 3.82
CA GLY A 78 19.13 -10.72 3.16
C GLY A 78 19.19 -11.10 1.67
N ASP A 79 18.28 -11.96 1.20
CA ASP A 79 18.17 -12.32 -0.21
C ASP A 79 17.29 -11.32 -1.00
N ILE A 80 16.62 -10.39 -0.30
CA ILE A 80 15.80 -9.34 -0.93
C ILE A 80 16.72 -8.23 -1.45
N ALA A 81 16.88 -8.19 -2.78
CA ALA A 81 17.77 -7.28 -3.48
C ALA A 81 17.17 -5.86 -3.62
N ALA A 82 15.85 -5.74 -3.73
CA ALA A 82 15.16 -4.47 -3.83
C ALA A 82 13.75 -4.52 -3.26
N ALA A 83 13.24 -3.36 -2.84
CA ALA A 83 11.88 -3.18 -2.35
C ALA A 83 11.20 -1.99 -3.03
N THR A 84 9.91 -2.13 -3.31
CA THR A 84 9.04 -1.01 -3.69
C THR A 84 7.90 -0.93 -2.69
N LEU A 85 7.79 0.22 -2.03
CA LEU A 85 6.74 0.52 -1.06
C LEU A 85 5.71 1.44 -1.70
N GLY A 86 4.57 0.90 -2.14
CA GLY A 86 3.42 1.67 -2.58
C GLY A 86 2.52 1.97 -1.39
N LEU A 87 2.48 3.22 -0.96
CA LEU A 87 1.77 3.62 0.25
C LEU A 87 0.73 4.71 -0.03
N ALA A 88 -0.42 4.63 0.62
CA ALA A 88 -1.35 5.74 0.68
C ALA A 88 -0.73 6.92 1.45
N GLY A 89 -0.95 8.15 0.97
CA GLY A 89 -0.57 9.38 1.69
C GLY A 89 0.90 9.84 1.53
N VAL A 90 1.77 9.11 0.83
CA VAL A 90 3.19 9.49 0.65
C VAL A 90 3.45 10.39 -0.57
N ARG A 91 2.72 11.50 -0.71
CA ARG A 91 2.92 12.42 -1.85
C ARG A 91 4.14 13.33 -1.70
N ARG A 92 4.42 13.77 -0.48
CA ARG A 92 5.52 14.70 -0.20
C ARG A 92 6.87 13.99 -0.22
N ALA A 93 7.87 14.62 -0.84
CA ALA A 93 9.22 14.08 -0.96
C ALA A 93 9.88 13.82 0.41
N ASP A 94 9.70 14.72 1.38
CA ASP A 94 10.25 14.55 2.74
C ASP A 94 9.62 13.36 3.47
N LEU A 95 8.33 13.11 3.27
CA LEU A 95 7.64 11.97 3.87
C LEU A 95 8.08 10.65 3.21
N LYS A 96 8.22 10.62 1.87
CA LYS A 96 8.80 9.48 1.14
C LYS A 96 10.19 9.14 1.68
N GLN A 97 11.04 10.16 1.89
CA GLN A 97 12.40 9.97 2.41
C GLN A 97 12.41 9.43 3.84
N ARG A 98 11.61 10.00 4.75
CA ARG A 98 11.53 9.53 6.16
C ARG A 98 11.07 8.08 6.25
N VAL A 99 10.07 7.69 5.45
CA VAL A 99 9.61 6.29 5.37
C VAL A 99 10.74 5.40 4.86
N ARG A 100 11.42 5.81 3.79
CA ARG A 100 12.53 5.06 3.20
C ARG A 100 13.66 4.84 4.20
N GLU A 101 14.11 5.89 4.89
CA GLU A 101 15.17 5.81 5.89
C GLU A 101 14.79 4.86 7.03
N SER A 102 13.62 5.07 7.62
CA SER A 102 13.09 4.24 8.72
C SER A 102 12.95 2.76 8.32
N PHE A 103 12.57 2.47 7.08
CA PHE A 103 12.51 1.11 6.52
C PHE A 103 13.90 0.50 6.28
N VAL A 104 14.81 1.24 5.63
CA VAL A 104 16.17 0.78 5.31
C VAL A 104 16.98 0.51 6.57
N GLU A 105 16.79 1.29 7.65
CA GLU A 105 17.43 1.04 8.94
C GLU A 105 17.05 -0.31 9.55
N ARG A 106 15.78 -0.71 9.40
CA ARG A 106 15.24 -1.95 9.98
C ARG A 106 15.54 -3.20 9.16
N LEU A 107 15.41 -3.14 7.83
CA LEU A 107 15.56 -4.32 6.97
C LEU A 107 16.84 -4.35 6.14
N ARG A 108 17.62 -3.27 6.11
CA ARG A 108 18.89 -3.16 5.36
C ARG A 108 18.78 -3.34 3.85
N ILE A 109 17.57 -3.31 3.28
CA ILE A 109 17.31 -3.36 1.83
C ILE A 109 17.57 -1.96 1.23
N ARG A 110 18.82 -1.67 0.85
CA ARG A 110 19.22 -0.31 0.43
C ARG A 110 18.56 0.17 -0.86
N ARG A 111 18.26 -0.74 -1.80
CA ARG A 111 17.54 -0.43 -3.04
C ARG A 111 16.03 -0.42 -2.78
N THR A 112 15.58 0.62 -2.08
CA THR A 112 14.17 0.83 -1.74
C THR A 112 13.62 2.06 -2.44
N LEU A 113 12.50 1.88 -3.14
CA LEU A 113 11.68 2.95 -3.69
C LEU A 113 10.42 3.13 -2.85
N VAL A 114 10.02 4.38 -2.61
CA VAL A 114 8.75 4.72 -1.95
C VAL A 114 7.92 5.52 -2.94
N VAL A 115 6.78 4.96 -3.29
CA VAL A 115 5.82 5.50 -4.27
C VAL A 115 4.43 5.51 -3.65
N THR A 116 3.49 6.17 -4.30
CA THR A 116 2.09 6.14 -3.88
C THR A 116 1.44 4.81 -4.25
N ASP A 117 0.37 4.47 -3.52
CA ASP A 117 -0.57 3.39 -3.87
C ASP A 117 -1.13 3.55 -5.30
N ALA A 118 -1.43 4.78 -5.72
CA ALA A 118 -1.87 5.08 -7.09
C ALA A 118 -0.81 4.79 -8.16
N GLU A 119 0.47 5.04 -7.88
CA GLU A 119 1.57 4.74 -8.80
C GLU A 119 1.71 3.21 -9.02
N ILE A 120 1.66 2.40 -7.96
CA ILE A 120 1.73 0.93 -8.11
C ILE A 120 0.47 0.36 -8.77
N ALA A 121 -0.71 0.92 -8.50
CA ALA A 121 -1.96 0.48 -9.12
C ALA A 121 -1.99 0.79 -10.62
N LEU A 122 -1.51 1.97 -11.02
CA LEU A 122 -1.34 2.31 -12.43
C LEU A 122 -0.36 1.34 -13.10
N TYR A 123 0.81 1.11 -12.48
CA TYR A 123 1.83 0.22 -13.05
C TYR A 123 1.30 -1.21 -13.20
N ALA A 124 0.60 -1.75 -12.19
CA ALA A 124 0.02 -3.09 -12.24
C ALA A 124 -0.98 -3.26 -13.39
N THR A 125 -1.67 -2.19 -13.79
CA THR A 125 -2.66 -2.23 -14.87
C THR A 125 -2.04 -2.01 -16.25
N THR A 126 -1.00 -1.18 -16.33
CA THR A 126 -0.46 -0.68 -17.60
C THR A 126 0.90 -1.25 -17.97
N MET A 127 1.60 -1.89 -17.03
CA MET A 127 3.00 -2.31 -17.17
C MET A 127 3.91 -1.17 -17.65
N GLY A 128 3.67 0.05 -17.16
CA GLY A 128 4.42 1.25 -17.52
C GLY A 128 3.98 1.93 -18.83
N LYS A 129 2.90 1.45 -19.48
CA LYS A 129 2.30 2.12 -20.64
C LYS A 129 1.40 3.29 -20.20
N PRO A 130 1.06 4.21 -21.12
CA PRO A 130 0.12 5.30 -20.82
C PRO A 130 -1.24 4.76 -20.39
N GLY A 131 -1.88 5.46 -19.45
CA GLY A 131 -3.17 5.05 -18.89
C GLY A 131 -3.54 5.87 -17.66
N LEU A 132 -4.65 5.50 -17.04
CA LEU A 132 -5.12 6.11 -15.80
C LEU A 132 -5.69 5.04 -14.85
N VAL A 133 -5.64 5.34 -13.56
CA VAL A 133 -6.28 4.56 -12.51
C VAL A 133 -7.13 5.48 -11.64
N VAL A 134 -8.31 4.98 -11.26
CA VAL A 134 -9.17 5.61 -10.25
C VAL A 134 -9.27 4.65 -9.07
N ILE A 135 -8.84 5.11 -7.90
CA ILE A 135 -8.97 4.40 -6.65
C ILE A 135 -10.17 4.98 -5.91
N ALA A 136 -11.11 4.11 -5.51
CA ALA A 136 -12.25 4.44 -4.67
C ALA A 136 -12.31 3.43 -3.50
N GLY A 137 -11.53 3.71 -2.45
CA GLY A 137 -11.44 2.91 -1.23
C GLY A 137 -11.96 3.70 -0.03
N THR A 138 -11.23 3.70 1.09
CA THR A 138 -11.54 4.60 2.22
C THR A 138 -11.56 6.07 1.77
N GLY A 139 -10.56 6.48 0.98
CA GLY A 139 -10.52 7.74 0.26
C GLY A 139 -10.59 7.52 -1.26
N SER A 140 -10.34 8.56 -2.05
CA SER A 140 -10.32 8.44 -3.51
C SER A 140 -9.23 9.27 -4.19
N VAL A 141 -8.74 8.79 -5.32
CA VAL A 141 -7.75 9.48 -6.16
C VAL A 141 -7.80 8.98 -7.59
N CYS A 142 -7.58 9.89 -8.55
CA CYS A 142 -7.29 9.56 -9.94
C CYS A 142 -5.84 9.92 -10.25
N LEU A 143 -5.08 8.98 -10.82
CA LEU A 143 -3.72 9.21 -11.32
C LEU A 143 -3.63 8.75 -12.77
N GLY A 144 -3.05 9.57 -13.64
CA GLY A 144 -2.83 9.25 -15.04
C GLY A 144 -1.39 9.52 -15.48
N MET A 145 -0.94 8.76 -16.48
CA MET A 145 0.34 8.92 -17.16
C MET A 145 0.11 8.97 -18.67
N ASN A 146 0.66 9.99 -19.34
CA ASN A 146 0.58 10.10 -20.79
C ASN A 146 1.73 9.39 -21.52
N ALA A 147 1.76 9.47 -22.85
CA ALA A 147 2.82 8.87 -23.69
C ALA A 147 4.22 9.46 -23.48
N GLY A 148 4.32 10.69 -22.96
CA GLY A 148 5.57 11.31 -22.58
C GLY A 148 6.07 10.92 -21.18
N GLY A 149 5.31 10.09 -20.44
CA GLY A 149 5.61 9.75 -19.05
C GLY A 149 5.22 10.82 -18.04
N GLU A 150 4.48 11.86 -18.46
CA GLU A 150 4.04 12.94 -17.58
C GLU A 150 2.87 12.45 -16.72
N ILE A 151 2.97 12.69 -15.40
CA ILE A 151 1.98 12.28 -14.42
C ILE A 151 1.04 13.44 -14.10
N ALA A 152 -0.27 13.16 -14.11
CA ALA A 152 -1.30 14.05 -13.62
C ALA A 152 -2.11 13.36 -12.51
N ILE A 153 -2.47 14.11 -11.47
CA ILE A 153 -3.25 13.59 -10.34
C ILE A 153 -4.45 14.51 -10.10
N SER A 154 -5.62 13.91 -9.91
CA SER A 154 -6.86 14.59 -9.53
C SER A 154 -7.45 13.95 -8.26
N GLY A 155 -7.87 14.77 -7.31
CA GLY A 155 -8.33 14.30 -5.99
C GLY A 155 -7.23 13.74 -5.09
N GLY A 156 -7.63 12.99 -4.07
CA GLY A 156 -6.75 12.47 -3.02
C GLY A 156 -6.23 13.55 -2.06
N TRP A 157 -7.04 14.58 -1.81
CA TRP A 157 -6.82 15.61 -0.80
C TRP A 157 -7.16 15.13 0.62
N GLY A 158 -7.70 13.92 0.76
CA GLY A 158 -8.13 13.36 2.03
C GLY A 158 -9.52 13.83 2.45
N PRO A 159 -10.02 13.34 3.60
CA PRO A 159 -11.43 13.44 3.97
C PRO A 159 -11.91 14.83 4.39
N LEU A 160 -10.99 15.79 4.52
CA LEU A 160 -11.33 17.18 4.86
C LEU A 160 -11.59 18.05 3.63
N ALA A 161 -10.95 17.74 2.50
CA ALA A 161 -10.91 18.61 1.32
C ALA A 161 -11.05 17.84 0.00
N GLY A 162 -11.51 16.58 0.06
CA GLY A 162 -11.70 15.72 -1.10
C GLY A 162 -12.23 14.34 -0.69
N ASP A 163 -11.70 13.29 -1.32
CA ASP A 163 -12.16 11.90 -1.18
C ASP A 163 -13.60 11.67 -1.70
N GLU A 164 -14.04 12.48 -2.68
CA GLU A 164 -15.32 12.31 -3.36
C GLU A 164 -15.40 10.93 -4.02
N GLY A 165 -16.52 10.23 -3.82
CA GLY A 165 -16.69 8.85 -4.30
C GLY A 165 -15.91 7.79 -3.51
N GLY A 166 -15.04 8.18 -2.58
CA GLY A 166 -14.48 7.29 -1.57
C GLY A 166 -15.48 7.00 -0.45
N GLY A 167 -15.23 5.96 0.34
CA GLY A 167 -16.09 5.54 1.44
C GLY A 167 -16.33 6.64 2.48
N VAL A 168 -15.30 7.43 2.82
CA VAL A 168 -15.48 8.57 3.74
C VAL A 168 -16.34 9.67 3.11
N GLY A 169 -16.14 10.01 1.84
CA GLY A 169 -16.95 11.02 1.15
C GLY A 169 -18.43 10.61 1.04
N ILE A 170 -18.69 9.33 0.74
CA ILE A 170 -20.05 8.76 0.72
C ILE A 170 -20.67 8.83 2.11
N ALA A 171 -19.95 8.41 3.15
CA ALA A 171 -20.43 8.41 4.53
C ALA A 171 -20.72 9.84 5.03
N GLN A 172 -19.84 10.80 4.77
CA GLN A 172 -20.06 12.21 5.12
C GLN A 172 -21.30 12.78 4.42
N THR A 173 -21.47 12.48 3.13
CA THR A 173 -22.65 12.92 2.38
C THR A 173 -23.93 12.36 2.97
N ALA A 174 -23.94 11.06 3.30
CA ALA A 174 -25.07 10.39 3.95
C ALA A 174 -25.38 11.01 5.32
N LEU A 175 -24.38 11.18 6.19
CA LEU A 175 -24.54 11.75 7.52
C LEU A 175 -24.99 13.22 7.48
N HIS A 176 -24.49 14.02 6.53
CA HIS A 176 -24.97 15.38 6.32
C HIS A 176 -26.45 15.41 5.88
N ALA A 177 -26.89 14.47 5.04
CA ALA A 177 -28.28 14.37 4.65
C ALA A 177 -29.17 14.01 5.85
N VAL A 178 -28.77 13.03 6.67
CA VAL A 178 -29.49 12.65 7.90
C VAL A 178 -29.56 13.81 8.89
N ALA A 179 -28.44 14.49 9.15
CA ALA A 179 -28.38 15.61 10.09
C ALA A 179 -29.23 16.82 9.63
N LYS A 180 -29.34 17.07 8.32
CA LYS A 180 -30.23 18.11 7.79
C LYS A 180 -31.70 17.68 7.82
N ALA A 181 -31.99 16.40 7.60
CA ALA A 181 -33.35 15.88 7.67
C ALA A 181 -33.89 15.94 9.11
N SER A 182 -33.06 15.65 10.12
CA SER A 182 -33.47 15.60 11.52
C SER A 182 -33.82 16.97 12.12
N ASP A 183 -33.26 18.05 11.60
CA ASP A 183 -33.53 19.43 12.06
C ASP A 183 -34.29 20.30 11.03
N GLY A 184 -34.82 19.67 9.97
CA GLY A 184 -35.65 20.33 8.97
C GLY A 184 -34.91 21.20 7.95
N ARG A 185 -33.57 21.22 7.95
CA ARG A 185 -32.76 21.91 6.92
C ARG A 185 -32.67 21.15 5.59
N GLY A 186 -33.16 19.92 5.53
CA GLY A 186 -33.06 19.03 4.37
C GLY A 186 -34.30 18.17 4.16
N ILE A 187 -34.35 17.50 3.01
CA ILE A 187 -35.44 16.58 2.65
C ILE A 187 -35.30 15.31 3.48
N ALA A 188 -36.43 14.73 3.89
CA ALA A 188 -36.47 13.41 4.54
C ALA A 188 -35.76 12.35 3.68
N THR A 189 -34.98 11.48 4.33
CA THR A 189 -34.19 10.45 3.66
C THR A 189 -34.34 9.11 4.36
N ILE A 190 -34.39 8.02 3.57
CA ILE A 190 -34.39 6.65 4.09
C ILE A 190 -33.12 6.32 4.88
N LEU A 191 -32.06 7.14 4.74
CA LEU A 191 -30.81 6.96 5.45
C LEU A 191 -30.93 7.30 6.94
N SER A 192 -31.94 8.07 7.36
CA SER A 192 -32.13 8.41 8.78
C SER A 192 -32.38 7.15 9.60
N ASP A 193 -33.31 6.30 9.17
CA ASP A 193 -33.65 5.05 9.85
C ASP A 193 -32.44 4.10 9.87
N ARG A 194 -31.74 3.97 8.74
CA ARG A 194 -30.54 3.13 8.63
C ARG A 194 -29.39 3.60 9.51
N ALA A 195 -29.19 4.90 9.63
CA ALA A 195 -28.17 5.45 10.51
C ALA A 195 -28.51 5.20 11.98
N SER A 196 -29.76 5.39 12.39
CA SER A 196 -30.23 5.10 13.74
C SER A 196 -30.21 3.60 14.10
N GLU A 197 -30.34 2.71 13.13
CA GLU A 197 -30.16 1.26 13.34
C GLU A 197 -28.68 0.87 13.58
N TYR A 198 -27.75 1.62 13.01
CA TYR A 198 -26.32 1.30 13.05
C TYR A 198 -25.57 1.91 14.24
N PHE A 199 -25.93 3.13 14.66
CA PHE A 199 -25.29 3.88 15.76
C PHE A 199 -26.14 3.88 17.03
#